data_AF-A0A0T5X979-F1
#
_entry.id   AF-A0A0T5X979-F1
#
_cell.length_a   1.000
_cell.length_b   1.000
_cell.length_c   1.000
_cell.angle_alpha   90.00
_cell.angle_beta   90.00
_cell.angle_gamma   90.00
#
_symmetry.space_group_name_H-M   'P 1'
#
loop_
_entity.id
_entity.type
_entity.pdbx_description
1 polymer ?
#
loop_
_entity_poly.entity_id
_entity_poly.type
_entity_poly.pdbx_seq_one_letter_code
_entity_poly.pdbx_strand_id
1 'polypeptide(L)'
;MGPRSLLVDSLDDVADNLLIDSENLKVPVIYDPNIPQASSIPRRWDALFREWYMLLDDELEVLLFTLDNDGYDALVGLGPGSTPAGDDFLTGMHIALRWMGHNFENVISFRNLESRTTWFSSCMLYDAACGLTWYRSRKLLEALSRGADGEVEDALNELMSTGHTSGRAWISGFFHAVSICNSFS
;
A
#
# COMPACT_ATOMS: atom_id res chain seq x y z
N MET A 1 -28.62 10.34 -18.67
CA MET A 1 -27.29 9.78 -18.93
C MET A 1 -26.27 10.90 -18.87
N GLY A 2 -25.21 10.75 -18.08
CA GLY A 2 -24.14 11.73 -18.01
C GLY A 2 -23.11 11.53 -19.14
N PRO A 3 -22.20 12.49 -19.37
CA PRO A 3 -21.17 12.39 -20.42
C PRO A 3 -20.27 11.16 -20.30
N ARG A 4 -20.06 10.63 -19.08
CA ARG A 4 -19.33 9.36 -18.87
C ARG A 4 -20.09 8.13 -19.39
N SER A 5 -21.41 8.10 -19.25
CA SER A 5 -22.24 6.96 -19.68
C SER A 5 -22.20 6.82 -21.20
N LEU A 6 -22.26 7.94 -21.93
CA LEU A 6 -22.15 7.99 -23.39
C LEU A 6 -20.78 7.52 -23.90
N LEU A 7 -19.70 7.82 -23.16
CA LEU A 7 -18.35 7.36 -23.49
C LEU A 7 -18.21 5.84 -23.33
N VAL A 8 -18.76 5.27 -22.26
CA VAL A 8 -18.75 3.82 -22.03
C VAL A 8 -19.56 3.09 -23.09
N ASP A 9 -20.74 3.60 -23.46
CA ASP A 9 -21.58 3.01 -24.51
C ASP A 9 -20.95 3.13 -25.92
N SER A 10 -19.95 4.01 -26.10
CA SER A 10 -19.23 4.23 -27.36
C SER A 10 -17.92 3.46 -27.47
N LEU A 11 -17.46 2.84 -26.39
CA LEU A 11 -16.30 1.98 -26.42
C LEU A 11 -16.76 0.61 -26.93
N ASP A 12 -16.46 0.31 -28.20
CA ASP A 12 -16.58 -1.04 -28.77
C ASP A 12 -15.97 -2.04 -27.79
N ASP A 13 -16.64 -3.19 -27.55
CA ASP A 13 -16.24 -4.28 -26.63
C ASP A 13 -14.71 -4.33 -26.50
N VAL A 14 -14.19 -3.56 -25.55
CA VAL A 14 -12.76 -3.46 -25.36
C VAL A 14 -12.46 -4.79 -24.72
N ALA A 15 -11.71 -5.63 -25.44
CA ALA A 15 -11.18 -6.87 -24.92
C ALA A 15 -10.69 -6.63 -23.47
N ASP A 16 -10.76 -7.64 -22.61
CA ASP A 16 -10.46 -7.56 -21.17
C ASP A 16 -9.16 -6.80 -20.80
N ASN A 17 -8.29 -6.56 -21.77
CA ASN A 17 -7.10 -5.71 -21.68
C ASN A 17 -7.16 -4.52 -22.66
N LEU A 18 -7.15 -3.30 -22.11
CA LEU A 18 -6.88 -2.07 -22.86
C LEU A 18 -5.37 -1.79 -22.85
N LEU A 19 -4.70 -1.97 -23.99
CA LEU A 19 -3.31 -1.55 -24.16
C LEU A 19 -3.27 -0.08 -24.62
N ILE A 20 -2.73 0.78 -23.77
CA ILE A 20 -2.49 2.18 -24.11
C ILE A 20 -1.01 2.31 -24.52
N ASP A 21 -0.76 2.56 -25.81
CA ASP A 21 0.58 2.84 -26.33
C ASP A 21 1.03 4.25 -25.91
N SER A 22 1.91 4.30 -24.91
CA SER A 22 2.48 5.54 -24.40
C SER A 22 3.50 6.20 -25.33
N GLU A 23 4.09 5.49 -26.30
CA GLU A 23 5.10 6.05 -27.19
C GLU A 23 4.51 7.10 -28.14
N ASN A 24 3.22 6.96 -28.48
CA ASN A 24 2.49 7.87 -29.36
C ASN A 24 1.57 8.86 -28.61
N LEU A 25 1.53 8.78 -27.28
CA LEU A 25 0.76 9.72 -26.46
C LEU A 25 1.47 11.09 -26.43
N LYS A 26 0.80 12.11 -26.96
CA LYS A 26 1.22 13.52 -26.80
C LYS A 26 1.01 14.05 -25.36
N VAL A 27 0.73 13.16 -24.41
CA VAL A 27 0.48 13.47 -23.00
C VAL A 27 1.61 12.85 -22.20
N PRO A 28 2.31 13.61 -21.33
CA PRO A 28 3.41 13.06 -20.55
C PRO A 28 2.90 11.98 -19.59
N VAL A 29 3.67 10.90 -19.45
CA VAL A 29 3.49 9.94 -18.35
C VAL A 29 3.93 10.66 -17.07
N ILE A 30 2.98 11.00 -16.22
CA ILE A 30 3.22 11.76 -14.97
C ILE A 30 3.37 10.86 -13.74
N TYR A 31 3.19 9.55 -13.90
CA TYR A 31 3.21 8.60 -12.80
C TYR A 31 3.69 7.23 -13.25
N ASP A 32 4.68 6.72 -12.52
CA ASP A 32 5.22 5.37 -12.66
C ASP A 32 4.81 4.58 -11.40
N PRO A 33 4.00 3.51 -11.54
CA PRO A 33 3.51 2.75 -10.40
C PRO A 33 4.59 1.85 -9.77
N ASN A 34 5.73 1.64 -10.42
CA ASN A 34 6.78 0.78 -9.86
C ASN A 34 7.27 1.32 -8.52
N ILE A 35 7.40 0.44 -7.55
CA ILE A 35 8.02 0.75 -6.26
C ILE A 35 9.51 1.06 -6.52
N PRO A 36 10.00 2.25 -6.16
CA PRO A 36 11.43 2.56 -6.26
C PRO A 36 12.23 1.55 -5.41
N GLN A 37 13.48 1.27 -5.77
CA GLN A 37 14.34 0.44 -4.94
C GLN A 37 15.22 1.33 -4.08
N ALA A 38 15.18 1.15 -2.75
CA ALA A 38 16.13 1.78 -1.84
C ALA A 38 17.21 0.76 -1.45
N SER A 39 18.48 1.16 -1.55
CA SER A 39 19.61 0.34 -1.11
C SER A 39 19.73 0.23 0.42
N SER A 40 19.18 1.21 1.15
CA SER A 40 19.09 1.22 2.61
C SER A 40 18.14 2.32 3.08
N ILE A 41 17.40 2.08 4.15
CA ILE A 41 16.60 3.11 4.82
C ILE A 41 17.51 3.93 5.73
N PRO A 42 17.53 5.27 5.63
CA PRO A 42 18.30 6.11 6.55
C PRO A 42 17.83 5.92 8.01
N ARG A 43 18.74 5.52 8.92
CA ARG A 43 18.47 5.35 10.36
C ARG A 43 17.91 6.57 11.07
N ARG A 44 18.03 7.77 10.49
CA ARG A 44 17.40 8.98 11.03
C ARG A 44 15.87 8.85 11.18
N TRP A 45 15.25 7.95 10.43
CA TRP A 45 13.83 7.67 10.47
C TRP A 45 13.43 6.63 11.54
N ASP A 46 14.39 6.10 12.31
CA ASP A 46 14.14 5.05 13.31
C ASP A 46 13.12 5.48 14.38
N ALA A 47 13.09 6.76 14.75
CA ALA A 47 12.10 7.28 15.70
C ALA A 47 10.67 7.16 15.13
N LEU A 48 10.49 7.56 13.88
CA LEU A 48 9.25 7.45 13.15
C LEU A 48 8.79 5.99 13.04
N PHE A 49 9.74 5.06 12.84
CA PHE A 49 9.48 3.62 12.79
C PHE A 49 9.17 2.99 14.15
N ARG A 50 9.30 3.71 15.26
CA ARG A 50 8.91 3.21 16.59
C ARG A 50 7.54 3.70 17.00
N GLU A 51 7.05 4.76 16.36
CA GLU A 51 5.78 5.39 16.68
C GLU A 51 4.58 4.69 16.02
N TRP A 52 4.78 3.75 15.10
CA TRP A 52 3.65 3.12 14.39
C TRP A 52 2.67 2.36 15.30
N TYR A 53 3.12 1.82 16.45
CA TYR A 53 2.21 1.21 17.41
C TYR A 53 1.18 2.22 17.94
N MET A 54 1.54 3.51 18.01
CA MET A 54 0.62 4.58 18.40
C MET A 54 -0.45 4.81 17.32
N LEU A 55 -0.15 4.52 16.04
CA LEU A 55 -1.12 4.62 14.96
C LEU A 55 -2.14 3.48 14.97
N LEU A 56 -1.92 2.42 15.75
CA LEU A 56 -2.83 1.28 15.93
C LEU A 56 -3.69 1.36 17.20
N ASP A 57 -3.84 2.55 17.80
CA ASP A 57 -4.80 2.75 18.89
C ASP A 57 -6.27 2.62 18.45
N ASP A 58 -7.17 2.62 19.43
CA ASP A 58 -8.62 2.61 19.26
C ASP A 58 -9.14 1.50 18.32
N GLU A 59 -9.72 1.87 17.18
CA GLU A 59 -10.37 0.96 16.22
C GLU A 59 -9.38 -0.02 15.55
N LEU A 60 -8.07 0.22 15.66
CA LEU A 60 -7.02 -0.55 15.01
C LEU A 60 -6.27 -1.51 15.94
N GLU A 61 -6.55 -1.50 17.25
CA GLU A 61 -5.89 -2.41 18.22
C GLU A 61 -6.12 -3.88 17.87
N VAL A 62 -7.26 -4.19 17.24
CA VAL A 62 -7.61 -5.53 16.76
C VAL A 62 -6.60 -6.09 15.77
N LEU A 63 -5.89 -5.24 15.01
CA LEU A 63 -4.86 -5.68 14.06
C LEU A 63 -3.67 -6.30 14.79
N LEU A 64 -3.17 -5.67 15.86
CA LEU A 64 -2.08 -6.21 16.67
C LEU A 64 -2.48 -7.51 17.34
N PHE A 65 -3.67 -7.52 17.95
CA PHE A 65 -4.18 -8.72 18.60
C PHE A 65 -4.29 -9.89 17.60
N THR A 66 -4.85 -9.66 16.42
CA THR A 66 -5.01 -10.70 15.39
C THR A 66 -3.64 -11.14 14.85
N LEU A 67 -2.74 -10.19 14.61
CA LEU A 67 -1.39 -10.51 14.14
C LEU A 67 -0.62 -11.40 15.13
N ASP A 68 -0.67 -11.06 16.42
CA ASP A 68 0.06 -11.78 17.47
C ASP A 68 -0.49 -13.19 17.74
N ASN A 69 -1.80 -13.40 17.55
CA ASN A 69 -2.46 -14.67 17.86
C ASN A 69 -2.65 -15.58 16.63
N ASP A 70 -2.99 -14.99 15.49
CA ASP A 70 -3.46 -15.72 14.30
C ASP A 70 -2.57 -15.51 13.06
N GLY A 71 -1.66 -14.52 13.10
CA GLY A 71 -0.69 -14.22 12.05
C GLY A 71 -1.22 -13.35 10.91
N TYR A 72 -0.35 -13.05 9.94
CA TYR A 72 -0.65 -12.11 8.84
C TYR A 72 -1.85 -12.50 7.98
N ASP A 73 -2.03 -13.79 7.72
CA ASP A 73 -3.11 -14.26 6.86
C ASP A 73 -4.49 -13.96 7.49
N ALA A 74 -4.60 -13.95 8.82
CA ALA A 74 -5.83 -13.60 9.52
C ALA A 74 -6.22 -12.11 9.41
N LEU A 75 -5.31 -11.25 8.95
CA LEU A 75 -5.61 -9.84 8.70
C LEU A 75 -6.37 -9.61 7.39
N VAL A 76 -6.38 -10.58 6.46
CA VAL A 76 -7.05 -10.41 5.17
C VAL A 76 -8.55 -10.22 5.37
N GLY A 77 -9.09 -9.10 4.88
CA GLY A 77 -10.50 -8.73 5.05
C GLY A 77 -10.89 -8.26 6.45
N LEU A 78 -9.94 -8.08 7.37
CA LEU A 78 -10.22 -7.66 8.74
C LEU A 78 -10.55 -6.15 8.79
N GLY A 79 -11.79 -5.84 9.15
CA GLY A 79 -12.29 -4.47 9.31
C GLY A 79 -13.39 -4.12 8.30
N PRO A 80 -14.16 -3.05 8.56
CA PRO A 80 -15.25 -2.62 7.68
C PRO A 80 -14.75 -1.84 6.45
N GLY A 81 -15.61 -1.68 5.45
CA GLY A 81 -15.40 -0.76 4.33
C GLY A 81 -14.91 -1.41 3.04
N SER A 82 -14.60 -0.58 2.04
CA SER A 82 -14.07 -1.04 0.75
C SER A 82 -12.60 -1.48 0.84
N THR A 83 -11.89 -0.94 1.83
CA THR A 83 -10.50 -1.23 2.17
C THR A 83 -10.45 -1.58 3.65
N PRO A 84 -10.65 -2.86 4.01
CA PRO A 84 -10.51 -3.31 5.39
C PRO A 84 -9.12 -2.97 5.93
N ALA A 85 -9.06 -2.52 7.17
CA ALA A 85 -7.83 -2.04 7.78
C ALA A 85 -6.70 -3.10 7.78
N GLY A 86 -7.04 -4.39 7.90
CA GLY A 86 -6.07 -5.46 7.78
C GLY A 86 -5.45 -5.56 6.38
N ASP A 87 -6.22 -5.31 5.32
CA ASP A 87 -5.69 -5.29 3.95
C ASP A 87 -4.83 -4.05 3.67
N ASP A 88 -5.22 -2.90 4.23
CA ASP A 88 -4.40 -1.68 4.17
C ASP A 88 -3.04 -1.90 4.87
N PHE A 89 -3.04 -2.50 6.05
CA PHE A 89 -1.84 -2.88 6.80
C PHE A 89 -0.96 -3.83 5.97
N LEU A 90 -1.52 -4.91 5.45
CA LEU A 90 -0.80 -5.88 4.63
C LEU A 90 -0.23 -5.24 3.35
N THR A 91 -0.97 -4.32 2.73
CA THR A 91 -0.53 -3.57 1.55
C THR A 91 0.69 -2.71 1.89
N GLY A 92 0.65 -1.94 2.99
CA GLY A 92 1.78 -1.14 3.46
C GLY A 92 3.01 -2.01 3.77
N MET A 93 2.79 -3.17 4.40
CA MET A 93 3.84 -4.13 4.71
C MET A 93 4.52 -4.69 3.44
N HIS A 94 3.74 -5.13 2.44
CA HIS A 94 4.27 -5.61 1.16
C HIS A 94 5.08 -4.53 0.44
N ILE A 95 4.61 -3.29 0.43
CA ILE A 95 5.29 -2.16 -0.20
C ILE A 95 6.63 -1.88 0.49
N ALA A 96 6.66 -1.85 1.82
CA ALA A 96 7.90 -1.66 2.59
C ALA A 96 8.93 -2.77 2.29
N LEU A 97 8.51 -4.03 2.31
CA LEU A 97 9.36 -5.18 2.03
C LEU A 97 9.98 -5.07 0.63
N ARG A 98 9.15 -4.80 -0.38
CA ARG A 98 9.58 -4.59 -1.76
C ARG A 98 10.55 -3.41 -1.90
N TRP A 99 10.26 -2.29 -1.21
CA TRP A 99 11.08 -1.09 -1.23
C TRP A 99 12.48 -1.32 -0.64
N MET A 100 12.58 -2.16 0.40
CA MET A 100 13.84 -2.58 1.03
C MET A 100 14.57 -3.70 0.28
N GLY A 101 14.05 -4.15 -0.87
CA GLY A 101 14.64 -5.25 -1.65
C GLY A 101 14.41 -6.65 -1.05
N HIS A 102 13.51 -6.78 -0.08
CA HIS A 102 13.12 -8.07 0.47
C HIS A 102 12.00 -8.68 -0.37
N ASN A 103 12.16 -9.95 -0.73
CA ASN A 103 11.13 -10.73 -1.41
C ASN A 103 10.49 -11.69 -0.40
N PHE A 104 9.47 -11.21 0.32
CA PHE A 104 8.62 -12.08 1.13
C PHE A 104 7.50 -12.62 0.26
N GLU A 105 7.82 -13.65 -0.51
CA GLU A 105 6.79 -14.48 -1.13
C GLU A 105 5.99 -15.14 0.00
N ASN A 106 4.66 -14.98 -0.04
CA ASN A 106 3.71 -15.59 0.90
C ASN A 106 3.63 -14.95 2.31
N VAL A 107 3.72 -13.61 2.46
CA VAL A 107 3.25 -12.95 3.71
C VAL A 107 1.82 -13.41 4.04
N ILE A 108 0.99 -13.49 3.01
CA ILE A 108 -0.36 -14.05 3.03
C ILE A 108 -0.54 -15.05 1.89
N SER A 109 -1.57 -15.87 1.98
CA SER A 109 -2.03 -16.71 0.88
C SER A 109 -2.90 -15.92 -0.09
N PHE A 110 -2.42 -15.76 -1.33
CA PHE A 110 -3.21 -15.18 -2.44
C PHE A 110 -4.27 -16.14 -3.01
N ARG A 111 -4.30 -17.40 -2.57
CA ARG A 111 -5.34 -18.35 -2.98
C ARG A 111 -6.71 -17.85 -2.53
N ASN A 112 -7.64 -17.72 -3.47
CA ASN A 112 -9.02 -17.28 -3.25
C ASN A 112 -9.11 -15.92 -2.53
N LEU A 113 -8.14 -15.01 -2.75
CA LEU A 113 -8.08 -13.72 -2.05
C LEU A 113 -9.36 -12.89 -2.21
N GLU A 114 -9.94 -12.88 -3.42
CA GLU A 114 -11.21 -12.19 -3.73
C GLU A 114 -12.42 -12.69 -2.93
N SER A 115 -12.34 -13.89 -2.33
CA SER A 115 -13.39 -14.42 -1.45
C SER A 115 -13.21 -14.07 0.03
N ARG A 116 -12.05 -13.51 0.37
CA ARG A 116 -11.64 -13.20 1.75
C ARG A 116 -11.65 -11.70 2.05
N THR A 117 -11.54 -10.88 1.02
CA THR A 117 -11.63 -9.42 1.11
C THR A 117 -12.45 -8.87 -0.07
N THR A 118 -12.58 -7.55 -0.15
CA THR A 118 -13.23 -6.86 -1.27
C THR A 118 -12.41 -7.02 -2.55
N TRP A 119 -13.09 -6.93 -3.69
CA TRP A 119 -12.43 -6.91 -5.01
C TRP A 119 -11.32 -5.84 -5.06
N PHE A 120 -11.60 -4.63 -4.60
CA PHE A 120 -10.66 -3.52 -4.65
C PHE A 120 -9.40 -3.77 -3.79
N SER A 121 -9.57 -4.29 -2.56
CA SER A 121 -8.44 -4.62 -1.68
C SER A 121 -7.62 -5.80 -2.20
N SER A 122 -8.27 -6.77 -2.85
CA SER A 122 -7.55 -7.86 -3.51
C SER A 122 -6.62 -7.33 -4.62
N CYS A 123 -7.08 -6.38 -5.43
CA CYS A 123 -6.25 -5.71 -6.44
C CYS A 123 -5.08 -4.95 -5.80
N MET A 124 -5.31 -4.21 -4.71
CA MET A 124 -4.25 -3.50 -3.98
C MET A 124 -3.14 -4.44 -3.50
N LEU A 125 -3.52 -5.57 -2.93
CA LEU A 125 -2.59 -6.58 -2.44
C LEU A 125 -1.81 -7.24 -3.58
N TYR A 126 -2.47 -7.53 -4.72
CA TYR A 126 -1.79 -8.03 -5.91
C TYR A 126 -0.81 -7.00 -6.49
N ASP A 127 -1.21 -5.74 -6.60
CA ASP A 127 -0.35 -4.65 -7.08
C ASP A 127 0.90 -4.53 -6.20
N ALA A 128 0.71 -4.45 -4.87
CA ALA A 128 1.81 -4.39 -3.91
C ALA A 128 2.75 -5.62 -4.01
N ALA A 129 2.18 -6.82 -4.15
CA ALA A 129 2.94 -8.04 -4.36
C ALA A 129 3.73 -8.02 -5.69
N CYS A 130 3.20 -7.40 -6.74
CA CYS A 130 3.86 -7.21 -8.03
C CYS A 130 4.87 -6.06 -8.05
N GLY A 131 5.08 -5.37 -6.93
CA GLY A 131 6.01 -4.23 -6.86
C GLY A 131 5.42 -2.94 -7.41
N LEU A 132 4.09 -2.83 -7.42
CA LEU A 132 3.34 -1.64 -7.83
C LEU A 132 2.74 -0.95 -6.61
N THR A 133 2.67 0.38 -6.62
CA THR A 133 2.12 1.15 -5.51
C THR A 133 1.54 2.46 -5.99
N TRP A 134 0.44 2.90 -5.40
CA TRP A 134 -0.24 4.17 -5.74
C TRP A 134 0.60 5.42 -5.45
N TYR A 135 0.19 6.53 -6.08
CA TYR A 135 0.88 7.83 -6.03
C TYR A 135 1.26 8.30 -4.61
N ARG A 136 0.32 8.24 -3.65
CA ARG A 136 0.55 8.73 -2.27
C ARG A 136 1.64 7.94 -1.55
N SER A 137 1.55 6.62 -1.63
CA SER A 137 2.55 5.71 -1.07
C SER A 137 3.90 5.92 -1.74
N ARG A 138 3.94 6.05 -3.08
CA ARG A 138 5.18 6.34 -3.82
C ARG A 138 5.83 7.65 -3.37
N LYS A 139 5.04 8.71 -3.17
CA LYS A 139 5.52 10.01 -2.68
C LYS A 139 6.23 9.88 -1.33
N LEU A 140 5.68 9.08 -0.41
CA LEU A 140 6.37 8.77 0.86
C LEU A 140 7.70 8.05 0.64
N LEU A 141 7.75 7.03 -0.22
CA LEU A 141 9.00 6.29 -0.51
C LEU A 141 10.09 7.20 -1.08
N GLU A 142 9.73 8.09 -2.01
CA GLU A 142 10.64 9.07 -2.59
C GLU A 142 11.13 10.08 -1.56
N ALA A 143 10.21 10.61 -0.73
CA ALA A 143 10.54 11.55 0.34
C ALA A 143 11.49 10.91 1.36
N LEU A 144 11.23 9.67 1.78
CA LEU A 144 12.10 8.91 2.69
C LEU A 144 13.48 8.64 2.08
N SER A 145 13.55 8.35 0.78
CA SER A 145 14.80 8.06 0.06
C SER A 145 15.70 9.29 -0.07
N ARG A 146 15.11 10.46 -0.36
CA ARG A 146 15.83 11.76 -0.32
C ARG A 146 16.11 12.20 1.12
N GLY A 147 15.26 11.72 2.03
CA GLY A 147 14.99 12.23 3.37
C GLY A 147 15.01 13.74 3.46
N ALA A 148 14.01 14.31 2.80
CA ALA A 148 13.60 15.70 2.96
C ALA A 148 12.49 15.74 4.02
N ASP A 149 12.79 16.20 5.22
CA ASP A 149 11.91 16.07 6.38
C ASP A 149 10.51 16.65 6.14
N GLY A 150 10.44 17.83 5.50
CA GLY A 150 9.14 18.42 5.13
C GLY A 150 8.35 17.60 4.10
N GLU A 151 9.02 16.97 3.12
CA GLU A 151 8.33 16.10 2.15
C GLU A 151 7.82 14.81 2.80
N VAL A 152 8.54 14.28 3.80
CA VAL A 152 8.13 13.10 4.56
C VAL A 152 6.90 13.41 5.41
N GLU A 153 6.92 14.53 6.14
CA GLU A 153 5.79 14.98 6.94
C GLU A 153 4.55 15.21 6.06
N ASP A 154 4.70 15.90 4.93
CA ASP A 154 3.61 16.13 3.97
C ASP A 154 3.04 14.81 3.43
N ALA A 155 3.90 13.86 3.06
CA ALA A 155 3.48 12.57 2.54
C ALA A 155 2.75 11.72 3.60
N LEU A 156 3.23 11.74 4.84
CA LEU A 156 2.57 11.05 5.96
C LEU A 156 1.22 11.68 6.27
N ASN A 157 1.12 13.00 6.34
CA ASN A 157 -0.14 13.70 6.56
C ASN A 157 -1.16 13.40 5.45
N GLU A 158 -0.70 13.35 4.19
CA GLU A 158 -1.55 13.00 3.06
C GLU A 158 -2.08 11.55 3.17
N LEU A 159 -1.21 10.60 3.53
CA LEU A 159 -1.62 9.21 3.76
C LEU A 159 -2.57 9.10 4.95
N MET A 160 -2.27 9.75 6.08
CA MET A 160 -3.13 9.78 7.28
C MET A 160 -4.53 10.34 7.00
N SER A 161 -4.66 11.26 6.05
CA SER A 161 -5.96 11.80 5.61
C SER A 161 -6.79 10.84 4.73
N THR A 162 -6.25 9.65 4.41
CA THR A 162 -6.90 8.68 3.52
C THR A 162 -7.84 7.75 4.30
N GLY A 163 -9.15 7.89 4.03
CA GLY A 163 -10.17 7.06 4.68
C GLY A 163 -10.28 7.34 6.17
N HIS A 164 -11.15 6.60 6.87
CA HIS A 164 -11.31 6.73 8.33
C HIS A 164 -10.11 6.12 9.06
N THR A 165 -9.73 4.89 8.68
CA THR A 165 -8.61 4.14 9.30
C THR A 165 -7.58 3.63 8.29
N SER A 166 -7.89 3.64 6.99
CA SER A 166 -7.03 3.04 5.95
C SER A 166 -5.61 3.62 5.91
N GLY A 167 -5.48 4.95 5.94
CA GLY A 167 -4.18 5.62 5.96
C GLY A 167 -3.31 5.20 7.15
N ARG A 168 -3.91 5.19 8.35
CA ARG A 168 -3.26 4.78 9.60
C ARG A 168 -2.83 3.32 9.55
N ALA A 169 -3.71 2.43 9.09
CA ALA A 169 -3.43 1.01 8.99
C ALA A 169 -2.31 0.74 7.97
N TRP A 170 -2.34 1.39 6.82
CA TRP A 170 -1.29 1.29 5.80
C TRP A 170 0.08 1.73 6.33
N ILE A 171 0.16 2.91 6.97
CA ILE A 171 1.40 3.43 7.55
C ILE A 171 1.91 2.47 8.64
N SER A 172 1.00 1.94 9.44
CA SER A 172 1.33 0.98 10.50
C SER A 172 1.96 -0.29 9.94
N GLY A 173 1.37 -0.88 8.91
CA GLY A 173 1.93 -2.07 8.26
C GLY A 173 3.26 -1.81 7.57
N PHE A 174 3.41 -0.62 6.97
CA PHE A 174 4.68 -0.19 6.39
C PHE A 174 5.80 -0.14 7.42
N PHE A 175 5.59 0.51 8.56
CA PHE A 175 6.62 0.61 9.61
C PHE A 175 6.81 -0.67 10.41
N HIS A 176 5.79 -1.50 10.53
CA HIS A 176 5.92 -2.86 11.06
C HIS A 176 6.94 -3.67 10.25
N ALA A 177 6.83 -3.67 8.92
CA ALA A 177 7.81 -4.35 8.05
C ALA A 177 9.23 -3.80 8.22
N VAL A 178 9.38 -2.47 8.27
CA VAL A 178 10.68 -1.82 8.47
C VAL A 178 11.30 -2.21 9.81
N SER A 179 10.51 -2.20 10.89
CA SER A 179 10.94 -2.60 12.23
C SER A 179 11.43 -4.05 12.28
N ILE A 180 10.70 -4.97 11.64
CA ILE A 180 11.09 -6.38 11.53
C ILE A 180 12.42 -6.51 10.77
N CYS A 181 12.55 -5.89 9.59
CA CYS A 181 13.77 -6.01 8.77
C CYS A 181 15.00 -5.41 9.46
N ASN A 182 14.83 -4.28 10.16
CA ASN A 182 15.90 -3.65 10.94
C ASN A 182 16.28 -4.42 12.21
N SER A 183 15.36 -5.21 12.78
CA SER A 183 15.65 -6.06 13.95
C SER A 183 16.47 -7.31 13.60
N PHE A 184 16.50 -7.70 12.32
CA PHE A 184 17.28 -8.83 11.80
C PHE A 184 18.60 -8.42 11.12
N SER A 185 18.95 -7.13 11.13
CA SER A 185 20.16 -6.55 10.51
C SER A 185 21.19 -6.11 11.55
#